data_AF-A0A8J7BQW9-F1
#
_entry.id   AF-A0A8J7BQW9-F1
#
_cell.length_a   1.000
_cell.length_b   1.000
_cell.length_c   1.000
_cell.angle_alpha   90.00
_cell.angle_beta   90.00
_cell.angle_gamma   90.00
#
_symmetry.space_group_name_H-M   'P 1'
#
loop_
_entity.id
_entity.type
_entity.pdbx_description
1 polymer ?
#
loop_
_entity_poly.entity_id
_entity_poly.type
_entity_poly.pdbx_seq_one_letter_code
_entity_poly.pdbx_strand_id
1 'polypeptide(L)'
;MLNSTFTKSLIYQFVLGVFTLAATIITSDSAQAKSCPVTIDCPSWDTFVPGSSQWNSILPNRTEREWFIFDNVRSNLFIDPPTTYGFQYVMTSESWFTQILNFPIGIDGDNLFGVSVGNTKIGQFGPGDSVNFIDLLGGGVSEFTITGIDSLINPDSPTAFPVQLAYSTETASLKMRALEEPKSTSVPEPTSVLGILAIGSGLLLKCKLNLSGS
;
A
#
# COMPACT_ATOMS: atom_id res chain seq x y z
N MET A 1 0.02 -27.35 36.62
CA MET A 1 0.30 -27.02 35.21
C MET A 1 1.14 -28.16 34.66
N LEU A 2 0.53 -29.04 33.86
CA LEU A 2 1.19 -30.24 33.31
C LEU A 2 2.06 -29.84 32.11
N ASN A 3 3.28 -30.41 32.08
CA ASN A 3 3.99 -31.06 30.96
C ASN A 3 3.96 -30.39 29.57
N SER A 4 5.00 -30.38 28.74
CA SER A 4 6.31 -31.02 28.66
C SER A 4 6.70 -30.81 27.19
N THR A 5 7.88 -30.30 26.85
CA THR A 5 8.59 -30.86 25.68
C THR A 5 10.09 -30.68 25.80
N PHE A 6 10.72 -31.84 25.92
CA PHE A 6 12.13 -32.18 25.83
C PHE A 6 12.73 -31.86 24.45
N THR A 7 14.01 -31.50 24.39
CA THR A 7 15.09 -32.07 23.52
C THR A 7 16.27 -31.07 23.48
N LYS A 8 17.56 -31.42 23.51
CA LYS A 8 18.29 -32.68 23.33
C LYS A 8 19.64 -32.57 24.04
N SER A 9 20.05 -33.68 24.63
CA SER A 9 21.40 -33.96 25.12
C SER A 9 22.34 -34.26 23.94
N LEU A 10 23.59 -33.80 23.99
CA LEU A 10 24.71 -34.55 23.42
C LEU A 10 25.95 -34.39 24.32
N ILE A 11 26.34 -35.53 24.89
CA ILE A 11 27.52 -35.75 25.71
C ILE A 11 28.70 -36.03 24.76
N TYR A 12 29.83 -35.36 24.95
CA TYR A 12 31.13 -35.87 24.51
C TYR A 12 32.15 -35.66 25.64
N GLN A 13 32.67 -36.76 26.15
CA GLN A 13 33.69 -36.85 27.21
C GLN A 13 35.08 -36.92 26.56
N PHE A 14 36.00 -36.04 26.95
CA PHE A 14 37.45 -36.27 26.83
C PHE A 14 38.20 -35.61 28.01
N VAL A 15 38.45 -36.45 29.03
CA VAL A 15 39.65 -36.61 29.88
C VAL A 15 40.57 -35.40 30.13
N LEU A 16 40.55 -34.99 31.42
CA LEU A 16 41.56 -34.35 32.28
C LEU A 16 42.38 -33.14 31.77
N GLY A 17 42.02 -31.96 32.29
CA GLY A 17 42.88 -30.78 32.32
C GLY A 17 42.27 -29.66 33.16
N VAL A 18 42.70 -29.58 34.42
CA VAL A 18 42.44 -28.58 35.47
C VAL A 18 41.98 -27.19 34.98
N PHE A 19 40.78 -26.76 35.36
CA PHE A 19 40.46 -25.33 35.59
C PHE A 19 39.32 -25.20 36.62
N THR A 20 39.64 -24.65 37.79
CA THR A 20 38.67 -24.30 38.84
C THR A 20 37.99 -22.98 38.45
N LEU A 21 36.70 -23.02 38.11
CA LEU A 21 35.88 -21.81 37.98
C LEU A 21 34.89 -21.77 39.15
N ALA A 22 35.09 -20.81 40.06
CA ALA A 22 34.17 -20.56 41.16
C ALA A 22 32.86 -19.95 40.62
N ALA A 23 31.74 -20.61 40.90
CA ALA A 23 30.41 -20.05 40.67
C ALA A 23 30.12 -18.97 41.71
N THR A 24 29.97 -17.72 41.29
CA THR A 24 29.40 -16.66 42.13
C THR A 24 27.99 -16.38 41.65
N ILE A 25 27.03 -16.68 42.53
CA ILE A 25 25.62 -16.28 42.42
C ILE A 25 25.58 -14.78 42.68
N ILE A 26 25.08 -13.97 41.73
CA ILE A 26 24.73 -12.57 41.99
C ILE A 26 23.21 -12.46 41.98
N THR A 27 22.70 -12.19 43.18
CA THR A 27 21.35 -11.74 43.53
C THR A 27 20.93 -10.54 42.68
N SER A 28 19.74 -10.62 42.08
CA SER A 28 19.05 -9.45 41.55
C SER A 28 18.57 -8.58 42.70
N ASP A 29 19.20 -7.44 42.91
CA ASP A 29 18.57 -6.35 43.64
C ASP A 29 18.87 -5.00 42.97
N SER A 30 17.84 -4.19 43.07
CA SER A 30 17.52 -2.92 42.47
C SER A 30 18.47 -1.76 42.79
N ALA A 31 18.41 -0.75 41.91
CA ALA A 31 18.84 0.64 42.10
C ALA A 31 20.34 0.93 42.20
N GLN A 32 20.92 1.46 41.12
CA GLN A 32 21.44 2.84 41.07
C GLN A 32 21.94 3.17 39.65
N ALA A 33 21.48 4.30 39.13
CA ALA A 33 21.93 4.87 37.87
C ALA A 33 23.43 5.21 37.99
N LYS A 34 24.28 4.38 37.38
CA LYS A 34 25.71 4.64 37.23
C LYS A 34 25.92 5.15 35.81
N SER A 35 26.25 6.44 35.69
CA SER A 35 26.59 7.09 34.42
C SER A 35 27.70 6.32 33.70
N CYS A 36 27.44 5.88 32.47
CA CYS A 36 28.47 5.30 31.61
C CYS A 36 29.50 6.36 31.21
N PRO A 37 30.80 6.15 31.49
CA PRO A 37 31.85 6.96 30.91
C PRO A 37 32.33 6.34 29.59
N VAL A 38 32.81 7.22 28.70
CA VAL A 38 33.52 6.95 27.44
C VAL A 38 32.62 6.85 26.19
N THR A 39 32.76 7.90 25.40
CA THR A 39 32.21 8.21 24.08
C THR A 39 32.50 7.10 23.06
N ILE A 40 31.58 6.15 22.94
CA ILE A 40 31.32 5.46 21.68
C ILE A 40 30.05 6.10 21.14
N ASP A 41 30.18 6.76 19.99
CA ASP A 41 29.08 7.37 19.26
C ASP A 41 28.17 6.23 18.79
N CYS A 42 27.22 5.83 19.64
CA CYS A 42 26.12 4.99 19.20
C CYS A 42 25.34 5.84 18.18
N PRO A 43 25.08 5.36 16.95
CA PRO A 43 24.13 6.06 16.09
C PRO A 43 22.84 6.16 16.90
N SER A 44 22.47 7.39 17.24
CA SER A 44 21.22 7.68 17.95
C SER A 44 20.14 6.94 17.19
N TRP A 45 19.44 6.01 17.86
CA TRP A 45 18.26 5.39 17.29
C TRP A 45 17.35 6.53 16.85
N ASP A 46 17.31 6.70 15.53
CA ASP A 46 16.58 7.73 14.87
C ASP A 46 15.14 7.64 15.38
N THR A 47 14.64 8.80 15.75
CA THR A 47 13.37 8.99 16.43
C THR A 47 12.26 8.13 15.80
N PHE A 48 11.55 7.33 16.59
CA PHE A 48 10.32 6.64 16.19
C PHE A 48 9.20 7.68 16.01
N VAL A 49 9.32 8.52 14.98
CA VAL A 49 8.33 9.54 14.64
C VAL A 49 7.20 8.86 13.87
N PRO A 50 5.95 8.87 14.36
CA PRO A 50 4.82 8.39 13.59
C PRO A 50 4.76 9.09 12.22
N GLY A 51 4.50 8.32 11.18
CA GLY A 51 4.47 8.72 9.78
C GLY A 51 5.83 8.76 9.09
N SER A 52 6.94 8.42 9.75
CA SER A 52 8.28 8.45 9.11
C SER A 52 8.49 7.33 8.08
N SER A 53 7.68 6.27 8.13
CA SER A 53 7.72 5.15 7.18
C SER A 53 6.34 4.50 7.06
N GLN A 54 6.12 3.74 5.99
CA GLN A 54 4.89 2.97 5.82
C GLN A 54 4.62 1.98 6.97
N TRP A 55 5.66 1.48 7.63
CA TRP A 55 5.57 0.55 8.76
C TRP A 55 5.32 1.21 10.11
N ASN A 56 5.39 2.54 10.15
CA ASN A 56 5.11 3.35 11.33
C ASN A 56 4.24 4.53 10.91
N SER A 57 3.11 4.27 10.27
CA SER A 57 2.25 5.31 9.71
C SER A 57 1.35 5.96 10.76
N ILE A 58 0.84 7.15 10.46
CA ILE A 58 -0.14 7.84 11.31
C ILE A 58 -1.52 7.23 11.07
N LEU A 59 -2.19 6.76 12.12
CA LEU A 59 -3.58 6.28 12.08
C LEU A 59 -4.58 7.44 12.23
N PRO A 60 -5.85 7.27 11.80
CA PRO A 60 -6.88 8.28 11.99
C PRO A 60 -7.05 8.63 13.47
N ASN A 61 -7.25 9.91 13.78
CA ASN A 61 -7.54 10.35 15.15
C ASN A 61 -8.88 9.79 15.65
N ARG A 62 -9.85 9.69 14.74
CA ARG A 62 -11.20 9.19 15.03
C ARG A 62 -11.93 8.80 13.75
N THR A 63 -13.03 8.07 13.92
CA THR A 63 -13.99 7.75 12.86
C THR A 63 -15.32 8.43 13.16
N GLU A 64 -15.86 9.16 12.18
CA GLU A 64 -17.16 9.82 12.25
C GLU A 64 -18.04 9.35 11.08
N ARG A 65 -19.07 8.55 11.38
CA ARG A 65 -19.88 7.87 10.35
C ARG A 65 -18.95 7.03 9.46
N GLU A 66 -18.86 7.35 8.17
CA GLU A 66 -18.02 6.67 7.17
C GLU A 66 -16.67 7.39 6.94
N TRP A 67 -16.38 8.44 7.71
CA TRP A 67 -15.17 9.24 7.54
C TRP A 67 -14.13 8.91 8.60
N PHE A 68 -12.92 8.59 8.16
CA PHE A 68 -11.72 8.60 8.98
C PHE A 68 -11.14 10.01 9.01
N ILE A 69 -10.95 10.56 10.21
CA ILE A 69 -10.55 11.96 10.40
C ILE A 69 -9.10 12.02 10.87
N PHE A 70 -8.32 12.88 10.24
CA PHE A 70 -6.95 13.20 10.59
C PHE A 70 -6.85 14.69 10.92
N ASP A 71 -6.48 15.03 12.15
CA ASP A 71 -6.37 16.39 12.62
C ASP A 71 -4.89 16.79 12.72
N ASN A 72 -4.56 17.95 12.14
CA ASN A 72 -3.25 18.60 12.30
C ASN A 72 -2.05 17.69 11.99
N VAL A 73 -2.16 16.87 10.95
CA VAL A 73 -1.09 15.98 10.50
C VAL A 73 -0.01 16.78 9.79
N ARG A 74 1.25 16.56 10.16
CA ARG A 74 2.39 17.19 9.50
C ARG A 74 2.52 16.69 8.05
N SER A 75 2.85 17.62 7.16
CA SER A 75 3.15 17.34 5.76
C SER A 75 4.35 16.39 5.61
N ASN A 76 4.38 15.66 4.50
CA ASN A 76 5.41 14.70 4.11
C ASN A 76 5.48 13.43 4.96
N LEU A 77 4.38 13.05 5.62
CA LEU A 77 4.30 11.85 6.45
C LEU A 77 3.38 10.80 5.83
N PHE A 78 3.64 9.54 6.17
CA PHE A 78 2.75 8.43 5.87
C PHE A 78 1.54 8.46 6.79
N ILE A 79 0.36 8.49 6.18
CA ILE A 79 -0.91 8.23 6.87
C ILE A 79 -1.45 6.87 6.43
N ASP A 80 -2.07 6.17 7.36
CA ASP A 80 -2.53 4.82 7.15
C ASP A 80 -4.03 4.68 7.42
N PRO A 81 -4.82 4.54 6.36
CA PRO A 81 -6.22 4.23 6.49
C PRO A 81 -6.55 2.73 6.46
N PRO A 82 -7.71 2.35 7.03
CA PRO A 82 -8.22 0.98 6.93
C PRO A 82 -8.52 0.60 5.48
N THR A 83 -7.89 -0.47 5.00
CA THR A 83 -7.90 -0.89 3.59
C THR A 83 -9.26 -1.27 3.03
N THR A 84 -9.48 -0.85 1.78
CA THR A 84 -10.68 -1.07 0.97
C THR A 84 -10.34 -0.88 -0.51
N TYR A 85 -11.30 -1.02 -1.43
CA TYR A 85 -11.08 -0.91 -2.88
C TYR A 85 -10.46 0.43 -3.34
N GLY A 86 -10.81 1.51 -2.64
CA GLY A 86 -10.34 2.85 -2.95
C GLY A 86 -10.72 3.84 -1.87
N PHE A 87 -10.13 5.03 -1.93
CA PHE A 87 -10.39 6.08 -0.96
C PHE A 87 -10.59 7.41 -1.64
N GLN A 88 -11.56 8.17 -1.13
CA GLN A 88 -11.67 9.59 -1.41
C GLN A 88 -11.03 10.37 -0.26
N TYR A 89 -10.08 11.24 -0.59
CA TYR A 89 -9.41 12.15 0.36
C TYR A 89 -9.95 13.56 0.18
N VAL A 90 -10.31 14.20 1.30
CA VAL A 90 -10.89 15.56 1.30
C VAL A 90 -10.19 16.40 2.35
N MET A 91 -9.63 17.54 1.92
CA MET A 91 -9.04 18.52 2.80
C MET A 91 -10.12 19.25 3.60
N THR A 92 -9.87 19.47 4.89
CA THR A 92 -10.84 20.12 5.80
C THR A 92 -10.31 21.38 6.47
N SER A 93 -9.00 21.54 6.56
CA SER A 93 -8.34 22.79 6.95
C SER A 93 -8.11 23.74 5.76
N GLU A 94 -7.68 24.97 6.04
CA GLU A 94 -7.20 25.93 5.03
C GLU A 94 -5.83 25.51 4.46
N SER A 95 -5.81 24.44 3.67
CA SER A 95 -4.64 23.90 2.99
C SER A 95 -5.05 23.20 1.69
N TRP A 96 -4.09 22.66 0.95
CA TRP A 96 -4.31 21.93 -0.30
C TRP A 96 -3.40 20.72 -0.36
N PHE A 97 -3.87 19.61 -0.93
CA PHE A 97 -2.99 18.52 -1.31
C PHE A 97 -2.12 18.98 -2.48
N THR A 98 -0.82 19.02 -2.27
CA THR A 98 0.13 19.45 -3.30
C THR A 98 0.73 18.26 -4.01
N GLN A 99 1.01 17.17 -3.28
CA GLN A 99 1.56 15.94 -3.86
C GLN A 99 1.11 14.68 -3.12
N ILE A 100 1.04 13.57 -3.86
CA ILE A 100 1.26 12.23 -3.31
C ILE A 100 2.75 11.95 -3.50
N LEU A 101 3.48 11.76 -2.40
CA LEU A 101 4.93 11.59 -2.42
C LEU A 101 5.34 10.15 -2.68
N ASN A 102 4.54 9.20 -2.18
CA ASN A 102 4.84 7.79 -2.29
C ASN A 102 3.59 6.92 -2.07
N PHE A 103 3.57 5.78 -2.73
CA PHE A 103 2.55 4.73 -2.61
C PHE A 103 3.10 3.52 -1.83
N PRO A 104 2.25 2.75 -1.15
CA PRO A 104 2.70 1.66 -0.30
C PRO A 104 3.25 0.47 -1.09
N ILE A 105 4.29 -0.17 -0.57
CA ILE A 105 4.84 -1.42 -1.11
C ILE A 105 4.13 -2.62 -0.48
N GLY A 106 3.71 -3.58 -1.31
CA GLY A 106 3.28 -4.92 -0.87
C GLY A 106 1.85 -4.97 -0.32
N ILE A 107 1.02 -3.98 -0.67
CA ILE A 107 -0.39 -3.87 -0.28
C ILE A 107 -1.34 -4.29 -1.42
N ASP A 108 -0.82 -4.52 -2.63
CA ASP A 108 -1.59 -5.10 -3.73
C ASP A 108 -0.71 -6.04 -4.55
N GLY A 109 -1.32 -7.02 -5.21
CA GLY A 109 -0.65 -8.02 -6.04
C GLY A 109 0.08 -7.40 -7.24
N ASP A 110 -0.44 -6.32 -7.81
CA ASP A 110 0.19 -5.58 -8.90
C ASP A 110 0.87 -4.28 -8.47
N ASN A 111 0.56 -3.78 -7.26
CA ASN A 111 0.99 -2.49 -6.71
C ASN A 111 0.72 -1.30 -7.67
N LEU A 112 -0.40 -1.30 -8.39
CA LEU A 112 -0.77 -0.23 -9.34
C LEU A 112 -2.06 0.48 -8.93
N PHE A 113 -1.90 1.71 -8.43
CA PHE A 113 -3.00 2.51 -7.89
C PHE A 113 -3.41 3.61 -8.85
N GLY A 114 -4.70 3.65 -9.18
CA GLY A 114 -5.27 4.72 -10.00
C GLY A 114 -5.49 5.99 -9.17
N VAL A 115 -5.09 7.15 -9.70
CA VAL A 115 -5.35 8.47 -9.08
C VAL A 115 -6.26 9.30 -9.97
N SER A 116 -7.27 9.93 -9.38
CA SER A 116 -8.16 10.87 -10.04
C SER A 116 -8.43 12.12 -9.21
N VAL A 117 -8.74 13.23 -9.90
CA VAL A 117 -9.21 14.49 -9.31
C VAL A 117 -10.56 14.82 -9.95
N GLY A 118 -11.62 14.79 -9.13
CA GLY A 118 -12.99 14.79 -9.65
C GLY A 118 -13.20 13.64 -10.63
N ASN A 119 -13.65 13.96 -11.84
CA ASN A 119 -13.92 12.98 -12.90
C ASN A 119 -12.71 12.73 -13.82
N THR A 120 -11.57 13.37 -13.56
CA THR A 120 -10.38 13.28 -14.41
C THR A 120 -9.41 12.27 -13.83
N LYS A 121 -9.12 11.20 -14.59
CA LYS A 121 -8.05 10.26 -14.27
C LYS A 121 -6.70 10.92 -14.52
N ILE A 122 -5.88 11.01 -13.48
CA ILE A 122 -4.52 11.54 -13.55
C ILE A 122 -3.55 10.48 -14.08
N GLY A 123 -3.69 9.23 -13.61
CA GLY A 123 -2.80 8.15 -14.03
C GLY A 123 -2.95 6.89 -13.18
N GLN A 124 -1.98 5.99 -13.34
CA GLN A 124 -1.74 4.85 -12.46
C GLN A 124 -0.30 4.94 -11.96
N PHE A 125 -0.10 4.62 -10.68
CA PHE A 125 1.14 4.86 -9.97
C PHE A 125 1.42 3.70 -9.01
N GLY A 126 2.68 3.34 -8.86
CA GLY A 126 3.13 2.33 -7.93
C GLY A 126 4.11 2.87 -6.90
N PRO A 127 4.73 1.98 -6.11
CA PRO A 127 5.67 2.38 -5.08
C PRO A 127 6.89 3.10 -5.66
N GLY A 128 7.28 4.21 -5.03
CA GLY A 128 8.35 5.09 -5.49
C GLY A 128 7.91 6.14 -6.51
N ASP A 129 6.72 6.02 -7.11
CA ASP A 129 6.15 7.07 -7.94
C ASP A 129 5.63 8.22 -7.08
N SER A 130 5.58 9.41 -7.67
CA SER A 130 4.98 10.60 -7.07
C SER A 130 3.99 11.25 -8.02
N VAL A 131 3.00 11.94 -7.45
CA VAL A 131 2.00 12.72 -8.18
C VAL A 131 2.10 14.16 -7.71
N ASN A 132 2.58 15.07 -8.56
CA ASN A 132 2.62 16.49 -8.25
C ASN A 132 1.41 17.22 -8.85
N PHE A 133 0.40 17.52 -8.01
CA PHE A 133 -0.81 18.19 -8.47
C PHE A 133 -0.55 19.61 -8.96
N ILE A 134 0.44 20.31 -8.38
CA ILE A 134 0.79 21.67 -8.80
C ILE A 134 1.29 21.66 -10.25
N ASP A 135 2.20 20.75 -10.57
CA ASP A 135 2.78 20.66 -11.92
C ASP A 135 1.74 20.18 -12.94
N LEU A 136 0.85 19.26 -12.53
CA LEU A 136 -0.14 18.64 -13.42
C LEU A 136 -1.39 19.50 -13.65
N LEU A 137 -1.82 20.26 -12.63
CA LEU A 137 -3.12 20.95 -12.62
C LEU A 137 -2.97 22.47 -12.42
N GLY A 138 -1.75 22.98 -12.25
CA GLY A 138 -1.46 24.39 -12.01
C GLY A 138 -1.69 24.85 -10.55
N GLY A 139 -2.02 23.92 -9.65
CA GLY A 139 -2.25 24.20 -8.23
C GLY A 139 -2.52 22.94 -7.41
N GLY A 140 -2.55 23.10 -6.09
CA GLY A 140 -2.97 22.01 -5.19
C GLY A 140 -4.47 21.73 -5.31
N VAL A 141 -4.88 20.53 -4.88
CA VAL A 141 -6.28 20.08 -4.93
C VAL A 141 -6.88 19.96 -3.54
N SER A 142 -8.17 20.23 -3.38
CA SER A 142 -8.88 20.03 -2.11
C SER A 142 -9.34 18.59 -1.93
N GLU A 143 -9.38 17.82 -3.03
CA GLU A 143 -9.92 16.48 -3.06
C GLU A 143 -9.27 15.67 -4.18
N PHE A 144 -8.99 14.40 -3.91
CA PHE A 144 -8.59 13.42 -4.91
C PHE A 144 -9.04 12.02 -4.48
N THR A 145 -8.96 11.07 -5.40
CA THR A 145 -9.33 9.67 -5.16
C THR A 145 -8.19 8.75 -5.55
N ILE A 146 -7.99 7.69 -4.76
CA ILE A 146 -7.14 6.54 -5.08
C ILE A 146 -8.02 5.30 -5.24
N THR A 147 -7.83 4.51 -6.29
CA THR A 147 -8.58 3.27 -6.57
C THR A 147 -7.66 2.15 -7.03
N GLY A 148 -8.18 0.93 -7.12
CA GLY A 148 -7.43 -0.24 -7.57
C GLY A 148 -6.55 -0.76 -6.44
N ILE A 149 -7.15 -0.86 -5.25
CA ILE A 149 -6.55 -1.50 -4.09
C ILE A 149 -7.29 -2.83 -3.92
N ASP A 150 -6.60 -3.96 -4.04
CA ASP A 150 -7.26 -5.25 -3.84
C ASP A 150 -7.72 -5.44 -2.38
N SER A 151 -9.04 -5.59 -2.21
CA SER A 151 -9.66 -5.84 -0.90
C SER A 151 -9.40 -7.24 -0.34
N LEU A 152 -8.80 -8.15 -1.13
CA LEU A 152 -8.55 -9.55 -0.77
C LEU A 152 -7.30 -9.77 0.10
N ILE A 153 -6.57 -8.72 0.47
CA ILE A 153 -5.41 -8.89 1.37
C ILE A 153 -5.87 -9.14 2.81
N ASN A 154 -5.86 -10.44 3.16
CA ASN A 154 -5.97 -11.06 4.48
C ASN A 154 -7.03 -10.47 5.45
N PRO A 155 -8.19 -11.12 5.63
CA PRO A 155 -9.21 -10.67 6.59
C PRO A 155 -8.75 -10.69 8.06
N ASP A 156 -7.66 -11.41 8.39
CA ASP A 156 -7.10 -11.49 9.75
C ASP A 156 -6.03 -10.42 10.03
N SER A 157 -5.65 -9.64 9.01
CA SER A 157 -4.73 -8.51 9.14
C SER A 157 -5.14 -7.44 8.14
N PRO A 158 -6.01 -6.48 8.51
CA PRO A 158 -6.42 -5.38 7.64
C PRO A 158 -5.18 -4.54 7.35
N THR A 159 -4.48 -4.88 6.28
CA THR A 159 -3.22 -4.25 5.88
C THR A 159 -3.58 -2.92 5.26
N ALA A 160 -3.79 -1.93 6.12
CA ALA A 160 -3.25 -0.58 6.03
C ALA A 160 -2.80 -0.13 4.62
N PHE A 161 -3.37 0.95 4.07
CA PHE A 161 -2.91 1.55 2.81
C PHE A 161 -2.04 2.79 3.08
N PRO A 162 -0.79 2.65 3.57
CA PRO A 162 -0.01 3.79 4.00
C PRO A 162 0.45 4.64 2.81
N VAL A 163 -0.12 5.83 2.67
CA VAL A 163 0.21 6.78 1.60
C VAL A 163 0.94 7.98 2.20
N GLN A 164 1.98 8.45 1.51
CA GLN A 164 2.72 9.63 1.94
C GLN A 164 2.20 10.87 1.21
N LEU A 165 1.76 11.88 1.96
CA LEU A 165 1.12 13.06 1.40
C LEU A 165 1.88 14.35 1.73
N ALA A 166 1.84 15.30 0.80
CA ALA A 166 2.32 16.66 0.99
C ALA A 166 1.19 17.68 0.88
N TYR A 167 1.27 18.72 1.72
CA TYR A 167 0.30 19.81 1.79
C TYR A 167 0.96 21.17 1.52
N SER A 168 0.15 22.20 1.27
CA SER A 168 0.62 23.59 1.10
C SER A 168 1.02 24.29 2.41
N THR A 169 0.78 23.64 3.55
CA THR A 169 1.07 24.13 4.91
C THR A 169 1.91 23.11 5.67
N GLU A 170 2.53 23.50 6.79
CA GLU A 170 3.32 22.56 7.62
C GLU A 170 2.47 21.40 8.14
N THR A 171 1.25 21.70 8.59
CA THR A 171 0.26 20.71 9.02
C THR A 171 -1.07 20.95 8.32
N ALA A 172 -1.86 19.89 8.18
CA ALA A 172 -3.20 19.97 7.62
C ALA A 172 -4.16 19.01 8.33
N SER A 173 -5.46 19.31 8.25
CA SER A 173 -6.51 18.40 8.69
C SER A 173 -7.29 17.92 7.48
N LEU A 174 -7.47 16.62 7.36
CA LEU A 174 -8.19 15.99 6.27
C LEU A 174 -9.12 14.90 6.79
N LYS A 175 -10.03 14.49 5.92
CA LYS A 175 -10.85 13.32 6.14
C LYS A 175 -10.83 12.45 4.90
N MET A 176 -11.11 11.19 5.09
CA MET A 176 -11.22 10.27 3.98
C MET A 176 -12.26 9.18 4.25
N ARG A 177 -12.79 8.59 3.20
CA ARG A 177 -13.75 7.49 3.30
C ARG A 177 -13.43 6.40 2.30
N ALA A 178 -13.80 5.18 2.67
CA ALA A 178 -13.75 4.02 1.80
C ALA A 178 -14.70 4.18 0.62
N LEU A 179 -14.29 3.67 -0.54
CA LEU A 179 -15.10 3.50 -1.73
C LEU A 179 -15.40 2.02 -1.92
N GLU A 180 -16.65 1.71 -2.26
CA GLU A 180 -17.03 0.37 -2.66
C GLU A 180 -16.52 0.08 -4.07
N GLU A 181 -16.10 -1.17 -4.30
CA GLU A 181 -15.80 -1.63 -5.64
C GLU A 181 -17.07 -1.57 -6.51
N PRO A 182 -17.02 -0.98 -7.71
CA PRO A 182 -18.18 -0.97 -8.60
C PRO A 182 -18.56 -2.41 -8.92
N LYS A 183 -19.80 -2.78 -8.60
CA LYS A 183 -20.35 -4.09 -8.97
C LYS A 183 -20.29 -4.24 -10.49
N SER A 184 -19.47 -5.17 -10.97
CA SER A 184 -19.41 -5.52 -12.39
C SER A 184 -20.76 -6.08 -12.83
N THR A 185 -21.55 -5.28 -13.54
CA THR A 185 -22.72 -5.78 -14.26
C THR A 185 -22.22 -6.59 -15.45
N SER A 186 -22.41 -7.92 -15.44
CA SER A 186 -22.01 -8.79 -16.54
C SER A 186 -22.57 -8.26 -17.86
N VAL A 187 -21.68 -7.84 -18.76
CA VAL A 187 -22.06 -7.54 -20.15
C VAL A 187 -22.48 -8.87 -20.78
N PRO A 188 -23.69 -8.99 -21.37
CA PRO A 188 -24.10 -10.21 -22.05
C PRO A 188 -23.09 -10.52 -23.16
N GLU A 189 -22.55 -11.73 -23.19
CA GLU A 189 -21.69 -12.15 -24.30
C GLU A 189 -22.45 -11.96 -25.61
N PRO A 190 -21.82 -11.41 -26.67
CA PRO A 190 -22.45 -11.38 -27.97
C PRO A 190 -22.74 -12.81 -28.36
N THR A 191 -24.03 -13.14 -28.50
CA THR A 191 -24.49 -14.43 -29.03
C THR A 191 -23.75 -14.67 -30.35
N SER A 192 -22.73 -15.52 -30.31
CA SER A 192 -21.96 -15.86 -31.50
C SER A 192 -22.89 -16.60 -32.43
N VAL A 193 -23.34 -15.94 -33.50
CA VAL A 193 -24.07 -16.57 -34.59
C VAL A 193 -23.06 -17.40 -35.38
N LEU A 194 -22.71 -18.57 -34.85
CA LEU A 194 -22.06 -19.65 -35.60
C LEU A 194 -23.13 -20.33 -36.46
N GLY A 195 -23.35 -19.78 -37.63
CA GLY A 195 -24.18 -20.34 -38.70
C GLY A 195 -24.31 -19.27 -39.78
N ILE A 196 -23.86 -19.42 -41.01
CA ILE A 196 -23.91 -20.55 -41.93
C ILE A 196 -22.80 -20.29 -42.95
N LEU A 197 -22.01 -21.30 -43.35
CA LEU A 197 -21.49 -21.43 -44.73
C LEU A 197 -20.71 -22.74 -44.87
N ALA A 198 -21.42 -23.80 -45.22
CA ALA A 198 -20.87 -24.96 -45.93
C ALA A 198 -21.97 -25.61 -46.77
N ILE A 199 -21.56 -26.29 -47.85
CA ILE A 199 -22.32 -26.83 -49.00
C ILE A 199 -22.53 -25.74 -50.07
N GLY A 200 -21.95 -25.75 -51.27
CA GLY A 200 -21.23 -26.79 -52.01
C GLY A 200 -21.71 -26.78 -53.47
N SER A 201 -20.75 -26.70 -54.41
CA SER A 201 -20.82 -27.25 -55.78
C SER A 201 -21.63 -26.49 -56.86
N GLY A 202 -20.88 -25.85 -57.77
CA GLY A 202 -21.06 -26.02 -59.22
C GLY A 202 -22.01 -25.08 -59.95
N LEU A 203 -21.51 -23.95 -60.44
CA LEU A 203 -22.00 -23.39 -61.69
C LEU A 203 -20.84 -22.85 -62.54
N LEU A 204 -20.57 -23.57 -63.62
CA LEU A 204 -19.66 -23.22 -64.71
C LEU A 204 -20.00 -21.83 -65.29
N LEU A 205 -19.16 -20.83 -65.04
CA LEU A 205 -19.15 -19.60 -65.82
C LEU A 205 -18.16 -19.76 -66.99
N LYS A 206 -18.68 -20.12 -68.16
CA LYS A 206 -18.00 -19.85 -69.44
C LYS A 206 -18.07 -18.34 -69.70
N CYS A 207 -17.04 -17.59 -69.30
CA CYS A 207 -16.83 -16.24 -69.82
C CYS A 207 -16.13 -16.35 -71.19
N LYS A 208 -16.90 -16.18 -72.27
CA LYS A 208 -16.36 -15.92 -73.60
C LYS A 208 -16.11 -14.42 -73.71
N LEU A 209 -14.84 -14.03 -73.66
CA LEU A 209 -14.38 -12.67 -74.01
C LEU A 209 -14.71 -12.40 -75.48
N ASN A 210 -15.42 -11.31 -75.75
CA ASN A 210 -15.33 -10.61 -77.02
C ASN A 210 -15.56 -9.12 -76.77
N LEU A 211 -14.43 -8.41 -76.60
CA LEU A 211 -14.33 -6.97 -76.74
C LEU A 211 -13.54 -6.73 -78.03
N SER A 212 -14.23 -6.34 -79.10
CA SER A 212 -13.63 -5.66 -80.24
C SER A 212 -14.46 -4.41 -80.45
N GLY A 213 -13.90 -3.29 -80.01
CA GLY A 213 -14.28 -1.96 -80.47
C GLY A 213 -13.37 -1.58 -81.62
N SER A 214 -14.01 -1.15 -82.70
CA SER A 214 -13.59 -0.32 -83.84
C SER A 214 -12.28 -0.60 -84.58
#